data_AF-A0A8T1NCZ5-F1
#
_entry.id   AF-A0A8T1NCZ5-F1
#
_cell.length_a   1.000
_cell.length_b   1.000
_cell.length_c   1.000
_cell.angle_alpha   90.00
_cell.angle_beta   90.00
_cell.angle_gamma   90.00
#
_symmetry.space_group_name_H-M   'P 1'
#
loop_
_entity.id
_entity.type
_entity.pdbx_description
1 polymer ?
#
loop_
_entity_poly.entity_id
_entity_poly.type
_entity_poly.pdbx_seq_one_letter_code
_entity_poly.pdbx_strand_id
1 'polypeptide(L)'
;MYSWDLFYIEPNRSIDTDPYKIATRYFPPNFHWIQENPSKNLQFYSSILIHTDSLTIKPIYDKTDDSKLIYHSAYILRFITEEDWGTHPSTSKKLPDSEIAYNYYDYIDAWFRFMLFQTPDMSHSWFFNFDKNFRGKIPLWFNKWWHQFGLIPDIFPEELQRAYKSFIQAISPKLDAYETKFSYCIHFSKRFKPPRILKWSYEKNGDILHRFAFVKWWDRFPHMANMINTISKEFGQTTLNLKNSEDFPAIDRSAPEYPLIQAPTSSTTSKKKATISSSQKSVQSSKSKKKNISTRLTKKDLIHLLQQSLKEDSSDPESEASSEASYSNTFGHDSEDTPRLSDD
;
A
#
# COMPACT_ATOMS: atom_id res chain seq x y z
N MET A 1 -10.70 0.80 3.13
CA MET A 1 -9.97 2.00 2.66
C MET A 1 -9.57 2.77 3.90
N TYR A 2 -8.33 3.26 3.98
CA TYR A 2 -7.90 4.09 5.11
C TYR A 2 -7.88 5.53 4.64
N SER A 3 -8.46 6.45 5.41
CA SER A 3 -8.40 7.89 5.13
C SER A 3 -7.95 8.62 6.39
N TRP A 4 -7.16 9.67 6.24
CA TRP A 4 -6.81 10.57 7.32
C TRP A 4 -6.74 12.00 6.83
N ASP A 5 -7.24 12.88 7.68
CA ASP A 5 -7.32 14.32 7.43
C ASP A 5 -5.92 14.91 7.40
N LEU A 6 -5.65 15.75 6.41
CA LEU A 6 -4.38 16.45 6.29
C LEU A 6 -4.49 17.84 6.91
N PHE A 7 -5.44 18.64 6.42
CA PHE A 7 -5.69 20.00 6.88
C PHE A 7 -7.05 20.50 6.39
N TYR A 8 -7.53 21.55 7.06
CA TYR A 8 -8.68 22.35 6.62
C TYR A 8 -8.23 23.31 5.51
N ILE A 9 -9.05 23.41 4.47
CA ILE A 9 -8.86 24.30 3.34
C ILE A 9 -9.39 25.67 3.74
N GLU A 10 -8.53 26.69 3.66
CA GLU A 10 -8.94 28.06 3.98
C GLU A 10 -9.95 28.56 2.93
N PRO A 11 -10.97 29.35 3.31
CA PRO A 11 -12.04 29.77 2.40
C PRO A 11 -11.53 30.51 1.14
N ASN A 12 -10.44 31.28 1.28
CA ASN A 12 -9.80 31.98 0.17
C ASN A 12 -9.13 31.04 -0.86
N ARG A 13 -8.96 29.76 -0.53
CA ARG A 13 -8.36 28.71 -1.36
C ARG A 13 -9.37 27.60 -1.71
N SER A 14 -10.64 27.72 -1.32
CA SER A 14 -11.64 26.67 -1.54
C SER A 14 -12.12 26.54 -2.99
N ILE A 15 -11.78 27.52 -3.84
CA ILE A 15 -12.15 27.60 -5.26
C ILE A 15 -11.55 26.43 -6.05
N ASP A 16 -10.37 25.95 -5.68
CA ASP A 16 -9.81 24.76 -6.31
C ASP A 16 -10.61 23.52 -5.88
N THR A 17 -11.09 22.76 -6.87
CA THR A 17 -11.77 21.48 -6.66
C THR A 17 -10.82 20.30 -6.79
N ASP A 18 -9.70 20.48 -7.50
CA ASP A 18 -8.68 19.46 -7.71
C ASP A 18 -7.86 19.24 -6.42
N PRO A 19 -7.99 18.07 -5.76
CA PRO A 19 -7.30 17.77 -4.51
C PRO A 19 -5.77 17.81 -4.64
N TYR A 20 -5.23 17.47 -5.81
CA TYR A 20 -3.79 17.50 -6.05
C TYR A 20 -3.28 18.94 -6.14
N LYS A 21 -3.96 19.80 -6.91
CA LYS A 21 -3.61 21.24 -6.98
C LYS A 21 -3.72 21.93 -5.62
N ILE A 22 -4.70 21.55 -4.79
CA ILE A 22 -4.77 22.04 -3.42
C ILE A 22 -3.53 21.59 -2.65
N ALA A 23 -3.20 20.29 -2.70
CA ALA A 23 -2.05 19.74 -2.00
C ALA A 23 -0.73 20.44 -2.39
N THR A 24 -0.48 20.67 -3.69
CA THR A 24 0.76 21.31 -4.16
C THR A 24 0.88 22.78 -3.78
N ARG A 25 -0.22 23.45 -3.45
CA ARG A 25 -0.19 24.82 -2.90
C ARG A 25 0.14 24.88 -1.41
N TYR A 26 -0.15 23.81 -0.68
CA TYR A 26 0.10 23.71 0.76
C TYR A 26 1.45 23.07 1.07
N PHE A 27 1.89 22.11 0.26
CA PHE A 27 3.15 21.41 0.47
C PHE A 27 4.26 22.00 -0.41
N PRO A 28 5.49 22.12 0.13
CA PRO A 28 6.65 22.41 -0.69
C PRO A 28 6.84 21.36 -1.80
N PRO A 29 7.54 21.68 -2.90
CA PRO A 29 7.83 20.72 -3.95
C PRO A 29 8.48 19.45 -3.39
N ASN A 30 8.00 18.28 -3.82
CA ASN A 30 8.45 16.95 -3.36
C ASN A 30 8.09 16.59 -1.91
N PHE A 31 7.19 17.34 -1.29
CA PHE A 31 6.62 17.01 0.02
C PHE A 31 5.15 16.64 -0.12
N HIS A 32 4.78 15.63 0.66
CA HIS A 32 3.39 15.21 0.81
C HIS A 32 3.00 15.27 2.29
N TRP A 33 3.56 16.21 3.03
CA TRP A 33 3.23 16.49 4.43
C TRP A 33 3.61 17.92 4.75
N ILE A 34 3.03 18.47 5.82
CA ILE A 34 3.42 19.78 6.33
C ILE A 34 4.85 19.66 6.86
N GLN A 35 5.75 20.41 6.25
CA GLN A 35 7.16 20.34 6.55
C GLN A 35 7.48 21.12 7.83
N GLU A 36 8.11 20.44 8.79
CA GLU A 36 8.65 21.08 10.00
C GLU A 36 10.10 21.54 9.80
N ASN A 37 10.88 20.79 9.01
CA ASN A 37 12.28 21.08 8.73
C ASN A 37 12.61 20.90 7.24
N PRO A 38 13.01 21.98 6.51
CA PRO A 38 13.46 21.98 5.11
C PRO A 38 14.37 20.82 4.71
N SER A 39 15.29 20.47 5.61
CA SER A 39 16.38 19.54 5.33
C SER A 39 15.99 18.08 5.57
N LYS A 40 14.90 17.81 6.30
CA LYS A 40 14.37 16.46 6.55
C LYS A 40 13.34 16.08 5.48
N ASN A 41 13.83 15.88 4.26
CA ASN A 41 13.01 15.51 3.11
C ASN A 41 12.80 14.00 2.98
N LEU A 42 12.10 13.57 1.92
CA LEU A 42 11.84 12.15 1.67
C LEU A 42 13.14 11.32 1.54
N GLN A 43 14.18 11.89 0.94
CA GLN A 43 15.48 11.26 0.80
C GLN A 43 16.15 11.05 2.17
N PHE A 44 16.09 12.03 3.06
CA PHE A 44 16.59 11.91 4.43
C PHE A 44 15.93 10.74 5.16
N TYR A 45 14.59 10.70 5.17
CA TYR A 45 13.84 9.64 5.83
C TYR A 45 14.08 8.26 5.20
N SER A 46 14.06 8.16 3.87
CA SER A 46 14.36 6.90 3.18
C SER A 46 15.78 6.42 3.46
N SER A 47 16.74 7.34 3.56
CA SER A 47 18.14 7.03 3.87
C SER A 47 18.31 6.48 5.28
N ILE A 48 17.53 6.94 6.26
CA ILE A 48 17.52 6.37 7.62
C ILE A 48 17.15 4.88 7.56
N LEU A 49 16.07 4.52 6.86
CA LEU A 49 15.60 3.14 6.81
C LEU A 49 16.56 2.21 6.06
N ILE A 50 17.18 2.70 4.99
CA ILE A 50 18.16 1.94 4.20
C ILE A 50 19.47 1.79 4.99
N HIS A 51 19.99 2.88 5.55
CA HIS A 51 21.26 2.86 6.29
C HIS A 51 21.19 1.98 7.54
N THR A 52 20.02 1.95 8.19
CA THR A 52 19.77 1.08 9.33
C THR A 52 19.35 -0.33 8.92
N ASP A 53 19.50 -0.75 7.67
CA ASP A 53 19.07 -2.07 7.19
C ASP A 53 17.64 -2.44 7.65
N SER A 54 16.76 -1.47 7.84
CA SER A 54 15.38 -1.69 8.28
C SER A 54 14.50 -2.07 7.11
N LEU A 55 14.81 -1.52 5.93
CA LEU A 55 14.04 -1.71 4.71
C LEU A 55 14.97 -1.91 3.50
N THR A 56 14.58 -2.79 2.59
CA THR A 56 15.11 -2.80 1.22
C THR A 56 14.05 -2.22 0.28
N ILE A 57 14.41 -1.19 -0.48
CA ILE A 57 13.56 -0.61 -1.52
C ILE A 57 14.15 -0.97 -2.89
N LYS A 58 13.31 -1.46 -3.81
CA LYS A 58 13.70 -1.66 -5.21
C LYS A 58 12.61 -1.11 -6.14
N PRO A 59 12.89 -0.09 -6.95
CA PRO A 59 12.00 0.29 -8.06
C PRO A 59 11.88 -0.83 -9.08
N ILE A 60 10.72 -0.83 -9.71
CA ILE A 60 10.34 -1.74 -10.78
C ILE A 60 9.88 -0.88 -11.94
N TYR A 61 10.63 -0.96 -13.04
CA TYR A 61 10.36 -0.24 -14.28
C TYR A 61 9.49 -1.05 -15.22
N ASP A 62 8.90 -0.37 -16.18
CA ASP A 62 8.21 -1.00 -17.29
C ASP A 62 9.20 -1.84 -18.12
N LYS A 63 8.75 -3.00 -18.59
CA LYS A 63 9.60 -3.91 -19.36
C LYS A 63 9.87 -3.41 -20.78
N THR A 64 9.02 -2.51 -21.27
CA THR A 64 9.08 -1.91 -22.60
C THR A 64 9.67 -0.52 -22.56
N ASP A 65 9.57 0.16 -21.41
CA ASP A 65 10.10 1.49 -21.17
C ASP A 65 10.83 1.57 -19.82
N ASP A 66 12.16 1.45 -19.86
CA ASP A 66 13.02 1.47 -18.67
C ASP A 66 13.04 2.84 -17.95
N SER A 67 12.48 3.90 -18.54
CA SER A 67 12.31 5.21 -17.88
C SER A 67 11.06 5.25 -16.99
N LYS A 68 10.06 4.44 -17.32
CA LYS A 68 8.76 4.46 -16.65
C LYS A 68 8.79 3.63 -15.38
N LEU A 69 8.86 4.30 -14.23
CA LEU A 69 8.69 3.68 -12.93
C LEU A 69 7.25 3.20 -12.75
N ILE A 70 7.02 1.90 -12.59
CA ILE A 70 5.68 1.36 -12.31
C ILE A 70 5.39 1.39 -10.81
N TYR A 71 6.29 0.83 -10.00
CA TYR A 71 6.11 0.75 -8.56
C TYR A 71 7.43 0.57 -7.83
N HIS A 72 7.42 0.78 -6.52
CA HIS A 72 8.52 0.40 -5.64
C HIS A 72 8.16 -0.85 -4.85
N SER A 73 9.06 -1.82 -4.79
CA SER A 73 8.99 -2.92 -3.83
C SER A 73 9.74 -2.56 -2.55
N ALA A 74 9.13 -2.78 -1.40
CA ALA A 74 9.65 -2.48 -0.08
C ALA A 74 9.55 -3.72 0.82
N TYR A 75 10.70 -4.17 1.33
CA TYR A 75 10.79 -5.37 2.18
C TYR A 75 11.30 -5.01 3.57
N ILE A 76 10.50 -5.25 4.62
CA ILE A 76 10.91 -5.05 6.01
C ILE A 76 11.93 -6.12 6.39
N LEU A 77 13.16 -5.68 6.67
CA LEU A 77 14.25 -6.54 7.11
C LEU A 77 14.29 -6.67 8.64
N ARG A 78 14.12 -5.54 9.34
CA ARG A 78 14.11 -5.45 10.80
C ARG A 78 13.47 -4.15 11.28
N PHE A 79 13.21 -4.08 12.58
CA PHE A 79 12.94 -2.84 13.29
C PHE A 79 14.10 -2.56 14.24
N ILE A 80 14.42 -1.29 14.45
CA ILE A 80 15.19 -0.85 15.62
C ILE A 80 14.17 -0.57 16.71
N THR A 81 14.29 -1.27 17.84
CA THR A 81 13.49 -0.97 19.02
C THR A 81 14.09 0.19 19.81
N GLU A 82 13.34 0.70 20.78
CA GLU A 82 13.86 1.73 21.69
C GLU A 82 15.07 1.22 22.47
N GLU A 83 15.04 -0.04 22.91
CA GLU A 83 16.13 -0.71 23.60
C GLU A 83 17.39 -0.82 22.72
N ASP A 84 17.21 -1.15 21.43
CA ASP A 84 18.31 -1.19 20.45
C ASP A 84 18.86 0.21 20.12
N TRP A 85 18.13 1.28 20.44
CA TRP A 85 18.53 2.64 20.06
C TRP A 85 19.72 3.13 20.88
N GLY A 86 19.75 2.80 22.16
CA GLY A 86 20.74 3.23 23.14
C GLY A 86 20.11 3.67 24.46
N THR A 87 20.81 4.49 25.23
CA THR A 87 20.37 4.93 26.56
C THR A 87 19.17 5.89 26.54
N HIS A 88 19.02 6.69 25.49
CA HIS A 88 17.90 7.63 25.35
C HIS A 88 17.43 7.74 23.89
N PRO A 89 16.10 7.72 23.62
CA PRO A 89 15.52 7.94 22.28
C PRO A 89 15.98 9.20 21.55
N SER A 90 16.31 10.26 22.28
CA SER A 90 16.76 11.56 21.72
C SER A 90 18.23 11.53 21.27
N THR A 91 18.96 10.46 21.60
CA THR A 91 20.36 10.30 21.19
C THR A 91 20.47 10.37 19.69
N SER A 92 21.22 11.36 19.22
CA SER A 92 21.38 11.67 17.81
C SER A 92 22.42 10.75 17.16
N LYS A 93 22.07 10.21 16.00
CA LYS A 93 22.94 9.42 15.11
C LYS A 93 23.14 10.19 13.81
N LYS A 94 24.20 9.90 13.06
CA LYS A 94 24.51 10.56 11.79
C LYS A 94 24.42 9.57 10.64
N LEU A 95 23.87 10.01 9.51
CA LEU A 95 24.02 9.28 8.27
C LEU A 95 25.41 9.59 7.68
N PRO A 96 26.07 8.63 7.01
CA PRO A 96 27.43 8.84 6.49
C PRO A 96 27.60 10.06 5.57
N ASP A 97 26.55 10.47 4.85
CA ASP A 97 26.58 11.57 3.88
C ASP A 97 25.56 12.67 4.22
N SER A 98 25.24 12.88 5.50
CA SER A 98 24.31 13.92 5.95
C SER A 98 24.90 14.71 7.10
N GLU A 99 24.87 16.05 6.98
CA GLU A 99 25.17 16.94 8.09
C GLU A 99 24.08 16.92 9.16
N ILE A 100 22.87 16.50 8.78
CA ILE A 100 21.69 16.42 9.64
C ILE A 100 21.75 15.10 10.41
N ALA A 101 21.72 15.22 11.73
CA ALA A 101 21.57 14.07 12.62
C ALA A 101 20.08 13.66 12.74
N TYR A 102 19.87 12.39 13.10
CA TYR A 102 18.54 11.82 13.31
C TYR A 102 18.49 11.10 14.65
N ASN A 103 17.35 11.16 15.33
CA ASN A 103 17.11 10.43 16.59
C ASN A 103 16.09 9.29 16.38
N TYR A 104 15.64 8.65 17.47
CA TYR A 104 14.70 7.54 17.36
C TYR A 104 13.33 7.97 16.85
N TYR A 105 12.89 9.19 17.16
CA TYR A 105 11.64 9.73 16.65
C TYR A 105 11.72 9.99 15.14
N ASP A 106 12.85 10.49 14.65
CA ASP A 106 13.12 10.59 13.21
C ASP A 106 13.11 9.21 12.53
N TYR A 107 13.61 8.18 13.21
CA TYR A 107 13.53 6.80 12.72
C TYR A 107 12.09 6.30 12.63
N ILE A 108 11.25 6.58 13.63
CA ILE A 108 9.82 6.24 13.59
C ILE A 108 9.14 7.02 12.45
N ASP A 109 9.36 8.33 12.35
CA ASP A 109 8.81 9.16 11.28
C ASP A 109 9.26 8.66 9.91
N ALA A 110 10.51 8.18 9.79
CA ALA A 110 11.02 7.65 8.55
C ALA A 110 10.11 6.56 7.97
N TRP A 111 9.56 5.67 8.81
CA TRP A 111 8.59 4.64 8.42
C TRP A 111 7.31 5.21 7.82
N PHE A 112 6.81 6.34 8.32
CA PHE A 112 5.62 6.99 7.78
C PHE A 112 5.93 7.78 6.52
N ARG A 113 7.04 8.53 6.52
CA ARG A 113 7.39 9.49 5.46
C ARG A 113 7.83 8.79 4.18
N PHE A 114 8.59 7.69 4.25
CA PHE A 114 9.04 7.01 3.03
C PHE A 114 7.86 6.48 2.19
N MET A 115 6.76 6.04 2.82
CA MET A 115 5.55 5.58 2.14
C MET A 115 4.85 6.68 1.32
N LEU A 116 5.20 7.94 1.57
CA LEU A 116 4.63 9.11 0.89
C LEU A 116 5.38 9.47 -0.39
N PHE A 117 6.33 8.67 -0.86
CA PHE A 117 6.81 8.82 -2.23
C PHE A 117 5.64 8.75 -3.21
N GLN A 118 5.71 9.58 -4.25
CA GLN A 118 4.71 9.68 -5.29
C GLN A 118 5.33 10.26 -6.55
N THR A 119 4.80 9.88 -7.71
CA THR A 119 5.14 10.46 -9.01
C THR A 119 4.25 11.69 -9.28
N PRO A 120 4.67 12.63 -10.16
CA PRO A 120 3.89 13.83 -10.46
C PRO A 120 2.45 13.54 -10.91
N ASP A 121 2.25 12.45 -11.65
CA ASP A 121 0.95 11.97 -12.14
C ASP A 121 0.11 11.22 -11.09
N MET A 122 0.56 11.13 -9.83
CA MET A 122 -0.08 10.40 -8.75
C MET A 122 -0.32 8.90 -9.06
N SER A 123 0.47 8.31 -9.97
CA SER A 123 0.30 6.91 -10.38
C SER A 123 1.05 5.91 -9.52
N HIS A 124 2.08 6.34 -8.77
CA HIS A 124 2.95 5.48 -7.99
C HIS A 124 2.20 4.53 -7.05
N SER A 125 2.74 3.32 -6.95
CA SER A 125 2.29 2.33 -5.98
C SER A 125 3.46 1.62 -5.29
N TRP A 126 3.18 1.07 -4.12
CA TRP A 126 4.11 0.31 -3.30
C TRP A 126 3.70 -1.15 -3.29
N PHE A 127 4.58 -2.03 -3.74
CA PHE A 127 4.56 -3.42 -3.30
C PHE A 127 5.25 -3.49 -1.94
N PHE A 128 4.57 -3.92 -0.89
CA PHE A 128 5.15 -3.92 0.45
C PHE A 128 5.02 -5.26 1.13
N ASN A 129 6.09 -5.79 1.71
CA ASN A 129 6.04 -7.04 2.46
C ASN A 129 7.08 -7.10 3.58
N PHE A 130 6.96 -8.09 4.46
CA PHE A 130 8.10 -8.47 5.28
C PHE A 130 9.09 -9.27 4.44
N ASP A 131 10.38 -9.17 4.74
CA ASP A 131 11.38 -10.05 4.14
C ASP A 131 11.13 -11.51 4.54
N LYS A 132 11.49 -12.44 3.65
CA LYS A 132 11.36 -13.89 3.87
C LYS A 132 12.11 -14.35 5.13
N ASN A 133 13.20 -13.68 5.47
CA ASN A 133 14.03 -14.00 6.63
C ASN A 133 13.71 -13.13 7.85
N PHE A 134 12.68 -12.27 7.80
CA PHE A 134 12.30 -11.44 8.93
C PHE A 134 11.89 -12.31 10.13
N ARG A 135 12.66 -12.18 11.23
CA ARG A 135 12.41 -12.85 12.52
C ARG A 135 12.34 -11.87 13.69
N GLY A 136 12.46 -10.57 13.43
CA GLY A 136 12.54 -9.54 14.46
C GLY A 136 11.26 -9.37 15.28
N LYS A 137 11.42 -8.72 16.44
CA LYS A 137 10.31 -8.17 17.22
C LYS A 137 9.75 -6.93 16.52
N ILE A 138 8.45 -6.74 16.64
CA ILE A 138 7.74 -5.59 16.06
C ILE A 138 7.51 -4.59 17.20
N PRO A 139 7.89 -3.32 17.06
CA PRO A 139 7.67 -2.31 18.09
C PRO A 139 6.20 -1.84 18.13
N LEU A 140 5.71 -1.40 19.29
CA LEU A 140 4.30 -1.03 19.49
C LEU A 140 3.83 0.12 18.59
N TRP A 141 4.71 1.09 18.29
CA TRP A 141 4.39 2.21 17.39
C TRP A 141 4.01 1.71 15.98
N PHE A 142 4.45 0.50 15.60
CA PHE A 142 4.11 -0.10 14.31
C PHE A 142 2.62 -0.38 14.16
N ASN A 143 1.85 -0.49 15.26
CA ASN A 143 0.38 -0.58 15.18
C ASN A 143 -0.22 0.66 14.50
N LYS A 144 0.30 1.86 14.81
CA LYS A 144 -0.15 3.10 14.16
C LYS A 144 0.17 3.08 12.66
N TRP A 145 1.38 2.63 12.31
CA TRP A 145 1.79 2.48 10.92
C TRP A 145 0.92 1.46 10.18
N TRP A 146 0.66 0.31 10.80
CA TRP A 146 -0.19 -0.74 10.25
C TRP A 146 -1.64 -0.29 10.09
N HIS A 147 -2.14 0.56 10.98
CA HIS A 147 -3.48 1.10 10.82
C HIS A 147 -3.60 1.99 9.57
N GLN A 148 -2.52 2.66 9.14
CA GLN A 148 -2.54 3.53 7.95
C GLN A 148 -2.22 2.79 6.64
N PHE A 149 -1.25 1.87 6.70
CA PHE A 149 -0.66 1.24 5.51
C PHE A 149 -0.73 -0.30 5.52
N GLY A 150 -1.37 -0.86 6.54
CA GLY A 150 -1.45 -2.30 6.76
C GLY A 150 -2.43 -3.00 5.84
N LEU A 151 -2.48 -4.32 6.01
CA LEU A 151 -3.42 -5.19 5.31
C LEU A 151 -4.72 -5.28 6.10
N ILE A 152 -5.86 -5.20 5.40
CA ILE A 152 -7.19 -5.39 5.98
C ILE A 152 -7.69 -6.79 5.60
N PRO A 153 -8.27 -7.59 6.52
CA PRO A 153 -8.84 -8.89 6.17
C PRO A 153 -9.93 -8.82 5.09
N ASP A 154 -10.71 -7.75 5.09
CA ASP A 154 -11.91 -7.59 4.25
C ASP A 154 -11.61 -7.59 2.75
N ILE A 155 -10.38 -7.24 2.36
CA ILE A 155 -9.94 -7.25 0.96
C ILE A 155 -9.44 -8.63 0.50
N PHE A 156 -9.41 -9.62 1.38
CA PHE A 156 -9.03 -10.98 1.01
C PHE A 156 -10.14 -11.67 0.22
N PRO A 157 -9.78 -12.55 -0.75
CA PRO A 157 -10.72 -13.50 -1.32
C PRO A 157 -11.35 -14.38 -0.22
N GLU A 158 -12.57 -14.84 -0.44
CA GLU A 158 -13.35 -15.57 0.57
C GLU A 158 -12.61 -16.80 1.14
N GLU A 159 -11.92 -17.55 0.27
CA GLU A 159 -11.13 -18.72 0.68
C GLU A 159 -10.00 -18.33 1.64
N LEU A 160 -9.34 -17.21 1.36
CA LEU A 160 -8.27 -16.69 2.20
C LEU A 160 -8.82 -16.09 3.50
N GLN A 161 -10.01 -15.46 3.48
CA GLN A 161 -10.69 -15.04 4.71
C GLN A 161 -11.00 -16.24 5.61
N ARG A 162 -11.45 -17.37 5.03
CA ARG A 162 -11.71 -18.61 5.78
C ARG A 162 -10.43 -19.18 6.38
N ALA A 163 -9.36 -19.26 5.59
CA ALA A 163 -8.04 -19.69 6.06
C ALA A 163 -7.50 -18.77 7.17
N TYR A 164 -7.67 -17.44 7.01
CA TYR A 164 -7.28 -16.45 8.01
C TYR A 164 -8.03 -16.63 9.34
N LYS A 165 -9.33 -16.97 9.32
CA LYS A 165 -10.10 -17.30 10.55
C LYS A 165 -9.52 -18.52 11.27
N SER A 166 -9.21 -19.60 10.55
CA SER A 166 -8.55 -20.78 11.14
C SER A 166 -7.18 -20.45 11.73
N PHE A 167 -6.40 -19.60 11.04
CA PHE A 167 -5.14 -19.10 11.56
C PHE A 167 -5.30 -18.34 12.87
N ILE A 168 -6.28 -17.43 12.98
CA ILE A 168 -6.56 -16.68 14.23
C ILE A 168 -6.81 -17.64 15.39
N GLN A 169 -7.70 -18.62 15.19
CA GLN A 169 -8.07 -19.60 16.22
C GLN A 169 -6.85 -20.39 16.69
N ALA A 170 -5.96 -20.76 15.76
CA ALA A 170 -4.79 -21.56 16.07
C ALA A 170 -3.64 -20.77 16.72
N ILE A 171 -3.51 -19.48 16.40
CA ILE A 171 -2.43 -18.62 16.91
C ILE A 171 -2.80 -17.91 18.20
N SER A 172 -4.07 -17.52 18.38
CA SER A 172 -4.54 -16.78 19.55
C SER A 172 -4.09 -17.35 20.90
N PRO A 173 -4.18 -18.67 21.19
CA PRO A 173 -3.73 -19.22 22.47
C PRO A 173 -2.20 -19.30 22.61
N LYS A 174 -1.44 -19.06 21.53
CA LYS A 174 0.03 -19.17 21.50
C LYS A 174 0.72 -17.81 21.62
N LEU A 175 -0.02 -16.71 21.48
CA LEU A 175 0.53 -15.37 21.57
C LEU A 175 0.85 -15.02 23.03
N ASP A 176 2.03 -14.45 23.26
CA ASP A 176 2.36 -13.89 24.56
C ASP A 176 1.64 -12.54 24.82
N ALA A 177 1.75 -12.01 26.04
CA ALA A 177 1.10 -10.77 26.45
C ALA A 177 1.56 -9.53 25.66
N TYR A 178 2.72 -9.57 25.00
CA TYR A 178 3.19 -8.51 24.12
C TYR A 178 2.62 -8.68 22.71
N GLU A 179 2.62 -9.90 22.17
CA GLU A 179 2.14 -10.21 20.84
C GLU A 179 0.63 -10.02 20.67
N THR A 180 -0.17 -10.18 21.74
CA THR A 180 -1.61 -9.89 21.72
C THR A 180 -1.95 -8.41 21.51
N LYS A 181 -0.98 -7.50 21.67
CA LYS A 181 -1.15 -6.07 21.40
C LYS A 181 -1.17 -5.73 19.90
N PHE A 182 -0.88 -6.70 19.04
CA PHE A 182 -0.85 -6.52 17.58
C PHE A 182 -2.06 -7.19 16.94
N SER A 183 -2.55 -6.60 15.84
CA SER A 183 -3.58 -7.22 15.01
C SER A 183 -3.13 -8.60 14.50
N TYR A 184 -4.04 -9.58 14.47
CA TYR A 184 -3.77 -10.88 13.86
C TYR A 184 -3.33 -10.79 12.39
N CYS A 185 -3.69 -9.72 11.68
CA CYS A 185 -3.21 -9.46 10.31
C CYS A 185 -1.71 -9.21 10.25
N ILE A 186 -1.12 -8.63 11.29
CA ILE A 186 0.34 -8.43 11.38
C ILE A 186 1.01 -9.80 11.53
N HIS A 187 0.51 -10.64 12.43
CA HIS A 187 1.03 -12.00 12.64
C HIS A 187 0.90 -12.86 11.38
N PHE A 188 -0.25 -12.80 10.74
CA PHE A 188 -0.50 -13.45 9.46
C PHE A 188 0.48 -12.97 8.40
N SER A 189 0.68 -11.66 8.30
CA SER A 189 1.57 -11.07 7.30
C SER A 189 3.03 -11.39 7.57
N LYS A 190 3.43 -11.44 8.85
CA LYS A 190 4.76 -11.86 9.28
C LYS A 190 5.03 -13.31 8.91
N ARG A 191 4.05 -14.21 8.99
CA ARG A 191 4.23 -15.63 8.70
C ARG A 191 4.14 -15.95 7.21
N PHE A 192 3.09 -15.50 6.55
CA PHE A 192 2.76 -15.94 5.19
C PHE A 192 3.21 -14.98 4.09
N LYS A 193 3.64 -13.77 4.46
CA LYS A 193 4.17 -12.76 3.54
C LYS A 193 3.21 -12.50 2.36
N PRO A 194 1.93 -12.19 2.62
CA PRO A 194 0.96 -11.93 1.56
C PRO A 194 1.42 -10.79 0.66
N PRO A 195 1.42 -10.97 -0.68
CA PRO A 195 1.72 -9.89 -1.61
C PRO A 195 0.62 -8.82 -1.51
N ARG A 196 1.02 -7.57 -1.31
CA ARG A 196 0.09 -6.44 -1.25
C ARG A 196 0.62 -5.26 -2.03
N ILE A 197 -0.31 -4.56 -2.67
CA ILE A 197 -0.04 -3.28 -3.31
C ILE A 197 -0.80 -2.20 -2.56
N LEU A 198 -0.09 -1.12 -2.27
CA LEU A 198 -0.61 0.07 -1.65
C LEU A 198 -0.41 1.24 -2.60
N LYS A 199 -1.47 1.99 -2.85
CA LYS A 199 -1.44 3.28 -3.51
C LYS A 199 -2.13 4.28 -2.60
N TRP A 200 -1.75 5.56 -2.68
CA TRP A 200 -2.48 6.60 -1.98
C TRP A 200 -2.73 7.78 -2.92
N SER A 201 -3.79 8.53 -2.65
CA SER A 201 -4.11 9.76 -3.37
C SER A 201 -4.75 10.79 -2.42
N TYR A 202 -5.01 11.98 -2.94
CA TYR A 202 -5.73 13.05 -2.27
C TYR A 202 -7.21 13.02 -2.61
N GLU A 203 -8.04 13.35 -1.63
CA GLU A 203 -9.48 13.53 -1.80
C GLU A 203 -9.90 14.79 -1.05
N LYS A 204 -10.74 15.62 -1.67
CA LYS A 204 -11.34 16.79 -1.04
C LYS A 204 -12.75 16.41 -0.60
N ASN A 205 -13.05 16.56 0.68
CA ASN A 205 -14.41 16.39 1.22
C ASN A 205 -14.82 17.67 1.95
N GLY A 206 -15.67 18.47 1.31
CA GLY A 206 -15.99 19.82 1.77
C GLY A 206 -14.73 20.68 1.88
N ASP A 207 -14.51 21.24 3.08
CA ASP A 207 -13.36 22.10 3.40
C ASP A 207 -12.19 21.32 4.01
N ILE A 208 -12.13 20.00 3.83
CA ILE A 208 -11.03 19.17 4.34
C ILE A 208 -10.36 18.45 3.17
N LEU A 209 -9.03 18.55 3.13
CA LEU A 209 -8.23 17.70 2.26
C LEU A 209 -7.82 16.46 3.06
N HIS A 210 -8.18 15.29 2.55
CA HIS A 210 -7.80 14.00 3.11
C HIS A 210 -6.77 13.32 2.22
N ARG A 211 -5.97 12.45 2.83
CA ARG A 211 -5.24 11.41 2.11
C ARG A 211 -5.96 10.10 2.34
N PHE A 212 -6.22 9.39 1.26
CA PHE A 212 -6.72 8.02 1.35
C PHE A 212 -5.70 7.04 0.77
N ALA A 213 -5.54 5.92 1.45
CA ALA A 213 -4.77 4.78 0.99
C ALA A 213 -5.71 3.68 0.48
N PHE A 214 -5.44 3.28 -0.75
CA PHE A 214 -6.02 2.11 -1.39
C PHE A 214 -5.05 0.94 -1.23
N VAL A 215 -5.50 -0.10 -0.54
CA VAL A 215 -4.76 -1.35 -0.40
C VAL A 215 -5.49 -2.41 -1.22
N LYS A 216 -4.77 -3.02 -2.16
CA LYS A 216 -5.29 -4.11 -2.98
C LYS A 216 -4.46 -5.36 -2.74
N TRP A 217 -5.18 -6.46 -2.57
CA TRP A 217 -4.61 -7.79 -2.63
C TRP A 217 -4.20 -8.11 -4.07
N TRP A 218 -3.00 -8.66 -4.26
CA TRP A 218 -2.58 -9.08 -5.59
C TRP A 218 -2.98 -10.55 -5.84
N ASP A 219 -4.09 -10.73 -6.56
CA ASP A 219 -4.72 -12.01 -6.89
C ASP A 219 -3.94 -12.85 -7.93
N ARG A 220 -3.00 -12.25 -8.66
CA ARG A 220 -2.24 -12.95 -9.73
C ARG A 220 -1.04 -13.76 -9.25
N PHE A 221 -0.77 -13.87 -7.95
CA PHE A 221 0.35 -14.67 -7.44
C PHE A 221 -0.06 -16.13 -7.18
N PRO A 222 0.61 -17.12 -7.80
CA PRO A 222 0.43 -18.55 -7.48
C PRO A 222 0.62 -18.89 -5.99
N HIS A 223 1.36 -18.03 -5.28
CA HIS A 223 1.60 -18.09 -3.84
C HIS A 223 0.30 -18.14 -3.01
N MET A 224 -0.82 -17.61 -3.51
CA MET A 224 -2.11 -17.66 -2.80
C MET A 224 -2.59 -19.10 -2.57
N ALA A 225 -2.59 -19.94 -3.61
CA ALA A 225 -3.02 -21.32 -3.49
C ALA A 225 -2.10 -22.10 -2.53
N ASN A 226 -0.79 -21.85 -2.61
CA ASN A 226 0.18 -22.46 -1.69
C ASN A 226 -0.03 -22.00 -0.25
N MET A 227 -0.31 -20.71 -0.02
CA MET A 227 -0.60 -20.16 1.29
C MET A 227 -1.88 -20.78 1.88
N ILE A 228 -2.98 -20.79 1.12
CA ILE A 228 -4.24 -21.40 1.53
C ILE A 228 -4.02 -22.89 1.86
N ASN A 229 -3.36 -23.63 0.96
CA ASN A 229 -3.05 -25.04 1.20
C ASN A 229 -2.17 -25.25 2.44
N THR A 230 -1.19 -24.37 2.68
CA THR A 230 -0.33 -24.45 3.86
C THR A 230 -1.13 -24.19 5.12
N ILE A 231 -1.98 -23.15 5.14
CA ILE A 231 -2.86 -22.86 6.28
C ILE A 231 -3.83 -24.01 6.52
N SER A 232 -4.46 -24.53 5.47
CA SER A 232 -5.38 -25.67 5.58
C SER A 232 -4.68 -26.94 6.05
N LYS A 233 -3.40 -27.17 5.71
CA LYS A 233 -2.62 -28.31 6.21
C LYS A 233 -2.14 -28.11 7.66
N GLU A 234 -1.66 -26.92 8.00
CA GLU A 234 -1.07 -26.61 9.31
C GLU A 234 -2.13 -26.35 10.39
N PHE A 235 -3.26 -25.77 10.01
CA PHE A 235 -4.30 -25.28 10.91
C PHE A 235 -5.69 -25.79 10.58
N GLY A 236 -5.84 -26.60 9.53
CA GLY A 236 -7.06 -27.33 9.29
C GLY A 236 -7.10 -28.59 10.13
N GLN A 237 -8.16 -28.75 10.93
CA GLN A 237 -9.09 -29.86 10.76
C GLN A 237 -10.33 -29.69 11.65
N THR A 238 -11.47 -29.43 11.02
CA THR A 238 -12.69 -30.25 11.06
C THR A 238 -13.50 -29.73 9.89
N THR A 239 -13.95 -30.61 8.99
CA THR A 239 -15.17 -30.36 8.23
C THR A 239 -16.21 -29.82 9.20
N LEU A 240 -16.46 -28.51 9.17
CA LEU A 240 -17.81 -28.07 9.44
C LEU A 240 -18.63 -28.76 8.35
N ASN A 241 -19.22 -29.90 8.71
CA ASN A 241 -20.49 -30.33 8.18
C ASN A 241 -21.47 -29.17 8.42
N LEU A 242 -21.35 -28.08 7.67
CA LEU A 242 -22.52 -27.32 7.29
C LEU A 242 -22.96 -27.95 5.98
N LYS A 243 -23.72 -29.04 6.14
CA LYS A 243 -24.74 -29.36 5.16
C LYS A 243 -25.59 -28.11 4.98
N ASN A 244 -25.66 -27.69 3.73
CA ASN A 244 -26.74 -26.92 3.14
C ASN A 244 -26.98 -25.51 3.66
N SER A 245 -27.42 -24.70 2.70
CA SER A 245 -28.10 -23.43 2.88
C SER A 245 -29.15 -23.49 3.99
N GLU A 246 -29.41 -22.30 4.54
CA GLU A 246 -30.44 -21.91 5.51
C GLU A 246 -29.90 -21.68 6.93
N ASP A 247 -30.29 -20.54 7.48
CA ASP A 247 -29.96 -19.97 8.80
C ASP A 247 -28.61 -19.25 8.95
N PHE A 248 -28.53 -18.06 8.35
CA PHE A 248 -27.80 -16.96 8.97
C PHE A 248 -28.60 -16.45 10.18
N PRO A 249 -28.07 -16.47 11.42
CA PRO A 249 -28.63 -15.64 12.47
C PRO A 249 -28.34 -14.17 12.11
N ALA A 250 -29.39 -13.37 12.02
CA ALA A 250 -29.29 -11.93 11.82
C ALA A 250 -28.40 -11.34 12.93
N ILE A 251 -27.30 -10.69 12.53
CA ILE A 251 -26.50 -9.88 13.44
C ILE A 251 -27.34 -8.65 13.78
N ASP A 252 -27.67 -8.51 15.06
CA ASP A 252 -28.36 -7.35 15.63
C ASP A 252 -27.63 -6.06 15.23
N ARG A 253 -28.33 -5.21 14.49
CA ARG A 253 -27.82 -3.94 13.96
C ARG A 253 -28.18 -2.78 14.89
N SER A 254 -27.96 -2.92 16.19
CA SER A 254 -28.04 -1.77 17.09
C SER A 254 -26.77 -0.92 16.98
N ALA A 255 -26.67 -0.11 15.94
CA ALA A 255 -25.78 1.05 15.92
C ALA A 255 -26.42 2.20 16.72
N PRO A 256 -25.67 2.97 17.52
CA PRO A 256 -26.20 4.14 18.19
C PRO A 256 -26.64 5.21 17.15
N GLU A 257 -27.86 5.69 17.33
CA GLU A 257 -28.58 6.59 16.44
C GLU A 257 -28.01 8.02 16.56
N TYR A 258 -27.54 8.61 15.45
CA TYR A 258 -27.32 10.05 15.31
C TYR A 258 -28.40 10.60 14.37
N PRO A 259 -29.07 11.72 14.71
CA PRO A 259 -30.22 12.20 13.96
C PRO A 259 -29.77 12.84 12.64
N LEU A 260 -30.16 12.24 11.52
CA LEU A 260 -30.12 12.89 10.21
C LEU A 260 -31.56 13.09 9.70
N ILE A 261 -31.83 14.35 9.37
CA ILE A 261 -33.08 14.90 8.84
C ILE A 261 -33.42 14.21 7.51
N GLN A 262 -34.65 13.70 7.39
CA GLN A 262 -35.16 13.06 6.17
C GLN A 262 -35.73 14.07 5.17
N ALA A 263 -35.54 13.78 3.88
CA ALA A 263 -36.36 14.26 2.78
C ALA A 263 -36.51 13.15 1.72
N PRO A 264 -37.61 13.12 0.94
CA PRO A 264 -38.29 11.86 0.57
C PRO A 264 -37.88 11.25 -0.79
N THR A 265 -38.27 9.99 -0.89
CA THR A 265 -38.14 9.00 -1.96
C THR A 265 -38.92 9.30 -3.24
N SER A 266 -38.46 8.73 -4.37
CA SER A 266 -39.23 8.25 -5.54
C SER A 266 -38.25 7.45 -6.45
N SER A 267 -38.19 6.11 -6.43
CA SER A 267 -39.05 5.08 -7.06
C SER A 267 -38.73 4.74 -8.53
N THR A 268 -38.25 3.50 -8.72
CA THR A 268 -38.59 2.52 -9.80
C THR A 268 -38.04 2.83 -11.22
N THR A 269 -37.37 1.94 -11.97
CA THR A 269 -37.86 0.63 -12.45
C THR A 269 -36.75 -0.13 -13.20
N SER A 270 -36.83 -1.45 -13.16
CA SER A 270 -35.97 -2.49 -13.75
C SER A 270 -36.23 -2.83 -15.23
N LYS A 271 -35.24 -3.44 -15.91
CA LYS A 271 -35.33 -4.46 -17.01
C LYS A 271 -33.90 -4.85 -17.47
N LYS A 272 -33.41 -6.07 -17.18
CA LYS A 272 -33.47 -7.36 -17.91
C LYS A 272 -32.70 -7.46 -19.25
N LYS A 273 -31.58 -8.22 -19.19
CA LYS A 273 -31.26 -9.49 -19.89
C LYS A 273 -30.68 -9.49 -21.33
N ALA A 274 -29.62 -10.30 -21.47
CA ALA A 274 -29.23 -11.21 -22.58
C ALA A 274 -27.82 -10.94 -23.17
N THR A 275 -27.00 -11.85 -23.71
CA THR A 275 -26.64 -13.28 -23.55
C THR A 275 -25.81 -13.66 -24.81
N ILE A 276 -24.56 -14.12 -24.61
CA ILE A 276 -23.79 -15.17 -25.36
C ILE A 276 -23.11 -14.89 -26.74
N SER A 277 -21.96 -15.59 -26.87
CA SER A 277 -21.21 -16.16 -28.03
C SER A 277 -20.11 -15.28 -28.64
N SER A 278 -18.81 -15.55 -28.41
CA SER A 278 -17.92 -16.68 -28.79
C SER A 278 -17.25 -16.47 -30.14
N SER A 279 -15.91 -16.57 -30.20
CA SER A 279 -15.15 -17.35 -31.21
C SER A 279 -13.64 -17.25 -30.98
N GLN A 280 -12.99 -18.41 -30.93
CA GLN A 280 -11.55 -18.65 -30.86
C GLN A 280 -10.91 -18.66 -32.26
N LYS A 281 -9.61 -18.36 -32.35
CA LYS A 281 -8.55 -18.98 -33.21
C LYS A 281 -7.23 -18.20 -32.99
N SER A 282 -6.21 -18.70 -32.30
CA SER A 282 -5.20 -19.73 -32.65
C SER A 282 -3.99 -19.23 -33.47
N VAL A 283 -2.77 -19.40 -32.94
CA VAL A 283 -1.55 -20.05 -33.52
C VAL A 283 -0.19 -19.29 -33.41
N GLN A 284 0.78 -19.99 -32.78
CA GLN A 284 2.28 -20.02 -32.91
C GLN A 284 3.15 -18.79 -32.54
N SER A 285 4.03 -18.82 -31.52
CA SER A 285 5.32 -19.54 -31.31
C SER A 285 6.58 -18.87 -31.92
N SER A 286 7.50 -18.38 -31.09
CA SER A 286 8.95 -18.74 -31.12
C SER A 286 9.76 -18.11 -29.95
N LYS A 287 10.80 -18.82 -29.52
CA LYS A 287 11.60 -18.68 -28.28
C LYS A 287 12.90 -17.88 -28.49
N SER A 288 13.33 -17.07 -27.50
CA SER A 288 14.77 -16.91 -27.19
C SER A 288 15.08 -16.32 -25.79
N LYS A 289 15.64 -17.20 -24.93
CA LYS A 289 16.71 -17.05 -23.92
C LYS A 289 16.74 -15.88 -22.90
N LYS A 290 16.46 -16.27 -21.65
CA LYS A 290 16.79 -15.69 -20.33
C LYS A 290 18.22 -15.09 -20.23
N LYS A 291 18.34 -13.91 -19.60
CA LYS A 291 19.49 -13.50 -18.76
C LYS A 291 18.95 -12.76 -17.53
N ASN A 292 18.92 -13.43 -16.38
CA ASN A 292 18.55 -12.88 -15.07
C ASN A 292 19.75 -12.13 -14.47
N ILE A 293 19.60 -10.82 -14.24
CA ILE A 293 20.46 -10.04 -13.33
C ILE A 293 19.52 -9.28 -12.39
N SER A 294 19.39 -9.76 -11.15
CA SER A 294 18.70 -9.05 -10.08
C SER A 294 19.62 -7.95 -9.53
N THR A 295 19.57 -6.75 -10.10
CA THR A 295 20.26 -5.57 -9.56
C THR A 295 19.55 -5.08 -8.29
N ARG A 296 20.27 -5.11 -7.17
CA ARG A 296 19.88 -4.46 -5.91
C ARG A 296 20.22 -2.99 -6.07
N LEU A 297 19.23 -2.10 -6.00
CA LEU A 297 19.50 -0.68 -6.14
C LEU A 297 20.38 -0.19 -4.99
N THR A 298 21.45 0.47 -5.38
CA THR A 298 22.39 1.11 -4.47
C THR A 298 21.87 2.49 -4.08
N LYS A 299 22.47 3.05 -3.03
CA LYS A 299 22.22 4.41 -2.51
C LYS A 299 22.23 5.48 -3.62
N LYS A 300 23.06 5.31 -4.65
CA LYS A 300 23.18 6.24 -5.79
C LYS A 300 22.05 6.07 -6.79
N ASP A 301 21.55 4.86 -6.97
CA ASP A 301 20.48 4.58 -7.93
C ASP A 301 19.15 5.13 -7.43
N LEU A 302 18.86 5.04 -6.11
CA LEU A 302 17.67 5.67 -5.53
C LEU A 302 17.73 7.20 -5.63
N ILE A 303 18.91 7.80 -5.44
CA ILE A 303 19.12 9.25 -5.60
C ILE A 303 18.91 9.66 -7.05
N HIS A 304 19.48 8.93 -8.01
CA HIS A 304 19.31 9.21 -9.43
C HIS A 304 17.84 9.09 -9.84
N LEU A 305 17.13 8.09 -9.35
CA LEU A 305 15.74 7.86 -9.72
C LEU A 305 14.76 8.85 -9.09
N LEU A 306 14.98 9.21 -7.83
CA LEU A 306 14.22 10.28 -7.17
C LEU A 306 14.51 11.65 -7.79
N GLN A 307 15.69 11.88 -8.36
CA GLN A 307 16.05 13.15 -9.00
C GLN A 307 15.71 13.19 -10.50
N GLN A 308 15.76 12.06 -11.20
CA GLN A 308 15.46 11.96 -12.64
C GLN A 308 13.96 12.11 -12.89
N SER A 309 13.10 11.51 -12.04
CA SER A 309 11.65 11.70 -12.10
C SER A 309 11.19 13.14 -11.81
N LEU A 310 12.11 14.04 -11.44
CA LEU A 310 11.85 15.44 -11.13
C LEU A 310 12.43 16.42 -12.16
N LYS A 311 13.23 15.94 -13.12
CA LYS A 311 13.90 16.78 -14.13
C LYS A 311 13.23 16.78 -15.50
N GLU A 312 12.32 15.84 -15.78
CA GLU A 312 11.76 15.68 -17.13
C GLU A 312 10.64 16.69 -17.49
N ASP A 313 10.08 17.44 -16.54
CA ASP A 313 8.97 18.38 -16.80
C ASP A 313 9.31 19.88 -16.64
N SER A 314 10.58 20.27 -16.50
CA SER A 314 10.95 21.70 -16.40
C SER A 314 11.07 22.42 -17.75
N SER A 315 10.32 22.00 -18.76
CA SER A 315 10.20 22.73 -20.03
C SER A 315 8.75 23.11 -20.29
N ASP A 316 8.42 24.38 -20.00
CA ASP A 316 7.21 25.07 -20.46
C ASP A 316 7.00 24.89 -21.98
N PRO A 317 5.75 24.78 -22.47
CA PRO A 317 5.02 25.99 -22.80
C PRO A 317 3.54 26.01 -22.42
N GLU A 318 3.05 27.23 -22.23
CA GLU A 318 1.65 27.65 -22.27
C GLU A 318 0.88 27.04 -23.45
N SER A 319 -0.31 26.50 -23.18
CA SER A 319 -1.53 26.80 -23.96
C SER A 319 -2.76 26.22 -23.27
N GLU A 320 -3.79 27.07 -23.13
CA GLU A 320 -5.13 26.70 -22.72
C GLU A 320 -5.76 25.66 -23.65
N ALA A 321 -6.36 24.61 -23.08
CA ALA A 321 -7.52 23.96 -23.66
C ALA A 321 -8.33 23.23 -22.57
N SER A 322 -9.56 23.70 -22.41
CA SER A 322 -10.64 23.06 -21.66
C SER A 322 -10.95 21.67 -22.22
N SER A 323 -11.02 20.66 -21.34
CA SER A 323 -11.93 19.54 -21.52
C SER A 323 -12.22 18.87 -20.17
N GLU A 324 -13.48 18.94 -19.76
CA GLU A 324 -14.08 18.06 -18.76
C GLU A 324 -13.82 16.59 -19.13
N ALA A 325 -13.21 15.84 -18.21
CA ALA A 325 -13.18 14.38 -18.29
C ALA A 325 -13.58 13.80 -16.93
N SER A 326 -14.76 13.17 -16.93
CA SER A 326 -15.29 12.34 -15.85
C SER A 326 -14.33 11.18 -15.56
N TYR A 327 -13.79 11.14 -14.34
CA TYR A 327 -12.92 10.07 -13.86
C TYR A 327 -13.74 8.82 -13.53
N SER A 328 -13.98 7.99 -14.54
CA SER A 328 -14.39 6.60 -14.37
C SER A 328 -13.58 5.71 -15.31
N ASN A 329 -12.32 5.44 -14.93
CA ASN A 329 -11.52 4.28 -15.35
C ASN A 329 -10.16 4.31 -14.63
N THR A 330 -10.11 3.79 -13.40
CA THR A 330 -8.94 3.87 -12.50
C THR A 330 -7.97 2.71 -12.61
N PHE A 331 -8.12 1.84 -13.61
CA PHE A 331 -7.13 0.83 -13.96
C PHE A 331 -7.04 0.77 -15.48
N GLY A 332 -5.83 1.02 -16.00
CA GLY A 332 -5.51 0.74 -17.40
C GLY A 332 -5.91 -0.69 -17.74
N HIS A 333 -6.68 -0.83 -18.80
CA HIS A 333 -7.08 -2.10 -19.35
C HIS A 333 -5.85 -2.72 -20.02
N ASP A 334 -5.04 -3.45 -19.27
CA ASP A 334 -3.97 -4.23 -19.87
C ASP A 334 -4.59 -5.49 -20.48
N SER A 335 -4.55 -5.50 -21.82
CA SER A 335 -4.93 -6.58 -22.72
C SER A 335 -4.42 -7.94 -22.25
N GLU A 336 -5.29 -8.94 -22.40
CA GLU A 336 -4.99 -10.36 -22.31
C GLU A 336 -3.76 -10.70 -23.17
N ASP A 337 -2.60 -10.91 -22.54
CA ASP A 337 -1.60 -11.91 -22.93
C ASP A 337 -0.33 -11.75 -22.09
N THR A 338 -0.24 -12.48 -20.97
CA THR A 338 1.04 -12.76 -20.31
C THR A 338 1.16 -14.27 -20.05
N PRO A 339 2.20 -14.96 -20.58
CA PRO A 339 2.32 -16.41 -20.44
C PRO A 339 2.71 -16.80 -19.01
N ARG A 340 2.14 -17.92 -18.53
CA ARG A 340 2.52 -18.61 -17.30
C ARG A 340 4.02 -18.96 -17.35
N LEU A 341 4.77 -18.50 -16.36
CA LEU A 341 6.13 -18.99 -16.10
C LEU A 341 6.03 -20.40 -15.50
N SER A 342 6.54 -21.38 -16.24
CA SER A 342 6.78 -22.75 -15.79
C SER A 342 7.99 -22.81 -14.85
N ASP A 343 7.89 -23.68 -13.85
CA ASP A 343 8.92 -24.00 -12.87
C ASP A 343 10.23 -24.45 -13.55
N ASP A 344 11.35 -23.85 -13.14
CA ASP A 344 12.71 -24.40 -13.16
C ASP A 344 13.37 -24.08 -11.82
#